data_AF-A0A9E2FKT7-F1
#
_entry.id   AF-A0A9E2FKT7-F1
#
_cell.length_a   1.000
_cell.length_b   1.000
_cell.length_c   1.000
_cell.angle_alpha   90.00
_cell.angle_beta   90.00
_cell.angle_gamma   90.00
#
_symmetry.space_group_name_H-M   'P 1'
#
loop_
_entity.id
_entity.type
_entity.pdbx_description
1 polymer ?
#
loop_
_entity_poly.entity_id
_entity_poly.type
_entity_poly.pdbx_seq_one_letter_code
_entity_poly.pdbx_strand_id
1 'polypeptide(L)'
;MKIALAPMEGVVDARMRQMITAVGGIDWCVTEFVRVTDRLMPPKVFLALAPELKRGCQTASGTPVRVQLLGGDPQCMAENAARAAELGAPVIDLNFGCPAKIVNRNRGGAILLDDPELLHRIVGAVRRAVPAHVPVTAKMRLGY
;
A
#
# COMPACT_ATOMS: atom_id res chain seq x y z
N MET A 1 -5.20 6.65 -22.02
CA MET A 1 -4.70 5.45 -21.30
C MET A 1 -4.07 5.93 -20.00
N LYS A 2 -4.21 5.19 -18.89
CA LYS A 2 -3.58 5.53 -17.60
C LYS A 2 -2.45 4.54 -17.30
N ILE A 3 -1.29 5.03 -16.87
CA ILE A 3 -0.06 4.27 -16.64
C ILE A 3 0.39 4.46 -15.19
N ALA A 4 0.55 3.34 -14.48
CA ALA A 4 1.00 3.31 -13.10
C ALA A 4 2.43 2.78 -13.01
N LEU A 5 3.25 3.37 -12.15
CA LEU A 5 4.51 2.76 -11.71
C LEU A 5 4.21 1.76 -10.59
N ALA A 6 4.48 0.48 -10.85
CA ALA A 6 4.20 -0.61 -9.93
C ALA A 6 5.07 -0.55 -8.65
N PRO A 7 4.57 -1.06 -7.52
CA PRO A 7 5.36 -1.20 -6.31
C PRO A 7 6.34 -2.37 -6.48
N MET A 8 7.63 -2.11 -6.23
CA MET A 8 8.71 -3.10 -6.31
C MET A 8 9.62 -2.95 -5.11
N GLU A 9 9.45 -3.85 -4.13
CA GLU A 9 10.23 -3.86 -2.89
C GLU A 9 11.73 -3.98 -3.15
N GLY A 10 12.52 -3.09 -2.54
CA GLY A 10 13.98 -3.00 -2.69
C GLY A 10 14.43 -2.38 -4.02
N VAL A 11 13.50 -1.89 -4.84
CA VAL A 11 13.82 -1.32 -6.18
C VAL A 11 13.22 0.07 -6.35
N VAL A 12 11.92 0.23 -6.07
CA VAL A 12 11.17 1.48 -6.33
C VAL A 12 10.94 2.24 -5.03
N ASP A 13 12.05 2.58 -4.38
CA ASP A 13 12.07 3.48 -3.23
C ASP A 13 11.69 4.92 -3.64
N ALA A 14 11.63 5.84 -2.68
CA ALA A 14 11.27 7.23 -2.96
C ALA A 14 12.21 7.94 -3.97
N ARG A 15 13.50 7.58 -3.98
CA ARG A 15 14.47 8.17 -4.92
C ARG A 15 14.24 7.64 -6.32
N MET A 16 14.02 6.35 -6.46
CA MET A 16 13.70 5.72 -7.75
C MET A 16 12.36 6.24 -8.29
N ARG A 17 11.32 6.36 -7.45
CA ARG A 17 10.06 7.00 -7.85
C ARG A 17 10.29 8.42 -8.36
N GLN A 18 11.11 9.22 -7.68
CA GLN A 18 11.45 10.56 -8.15
C GLN A 18 12.16 10.55 -9.51
N MET A 19 13.17 9.70 -9.69
CA MET A 19 13.92 9.63 -10.95
C MET A 19 13.02 9.23 -12.13
N ILE A 20 12.18 8.21 -11.95
CA ILE A 20 11.28 7.73 -13.00
C ILE A 20 10.21 8.78 -13.32
N THR A 21 9.59 9.37 -12.29
CA THR A 21 8.53 10.37 -12.50
C THR A 21 9.04 11.68 -13.10
N ALA A 22 10.32 12.02 -12.92
CA ALA A 22 10.94 13.16 -13.59
C ALA A 22 11.07 13.01 -15.12
N VAL A 23 11.08 11.78 -15.65
CA VAL A 23 11.05 11.52 -17.10
C VAL A 23 9.65 11.79 -17.68
N GLY A 24 8.60 11.64 -16.87
CA GLY A 24 7.20 11.82 -17.28
C GLY A 24 6.54 10.53 -17.79
N GLY A 25 5.26 10.63 -18.17
CA GLY A 25 4.47 9.50 -18.69
C GLY A 25 3.89 8.54 -17.64
N ILE A 26 4.04 8.85 -16.35
CA ILE A 26 3.47 8.10 -15.23
C ILE A 26 2.36 8.92 -14.58
N ASP A 27 1.15 8.37 -14.51
CA ASP A 27 -0.01 9.04 -13.91
C ASP A 27 -0.02 8.92 -12.37
N TRP A 28 0.51 7.83 -11.82
CA TRP A 28 0.77 7.66 -10.38
C TRP A 28 1.79 6.57 -10.12
N CYS A 29 2.39 6.61 -8.94
CA CYS A 29 3.25 5.55 -8.43
C CYS A 29 2.69 4.94 -7.14
N VAL A 30 3.17 3.76 -6.79
CA VAL A 30 2.80 3.05 -5.56
C VAL A 30 4.08 2.83 -4.76
N THR A 31 4.00 3.02 -3.45
CA THR A 31 5.14 2.80 -2.55
C THR A 31 5.50 1.32 -2.48
N GLU A 32 6.72 1.06 -2.02
CA GLU A 32 7.02 -0.16 -1.27
C GLU A 32 5.98 -0.40 -0.16
N PHE A 33 5.80 -1.65 0.27
CA PHE A 33 4.68 -1.97 1.16
C PHE A 33 5.03 -1.78 2.63
N VAL A 34 4.11 -1.18 3.39
CA VAL A 34 4.15 -1.24 4.85
C VAL A 34 3.72 -2.63 5.27
N ARG A 35 4.63 -3.37 5.89
CA ARG A 35 4.32 -4.68 6.46
C ARG A 35 3.58 -4.52 7.78
N VAL A 36 2.35 -5.00 7.82
CA VAL A 36 1.46 -5.04 8.99
C VAL A 36 1.42 -6.47 9.51
N THR A 37 1.86 -6.67 10.73
CA THR A 37 1.87 -7.99 11.39
C THR A 37 0.74 -8.09 12.40
N ASP A 38 0.89 -7.39 13.53
CA ASP A 38 0.15 -7.64 14.77
C ASP A 38 0.00 -6.36 15.61
N ARG A 39 0.39 -5.21 15.06
CA ARG A 39 0.35 -3.93 15.76
C ARG A 39 0.17 -2.77 14.79
N LEU A 40 -0.25 -1.65 15.35
CA LEU A 40 -0.27 -0.38 14.68
C LEU A 40 1.15 0.18 14.50
N MET A 41 1.58 0.40 13.25
CA MET A 41 2.90 0.93 12.96
C MET A 41 3.03 2.40 13.40
N PRO A 42 4.20 2.83 13.89
CA PRO A 42 4.43 4.22 14.21
C PRO A 42 4.55 5.05 12.92
N PRO A 43 4.16 6.35 12.92
CA PRO A 43 4.22 7.22 11.73
C PRO A 43 5.56 7.22 10.99
N LYS A 44 6.68 7.07 11.72
CA LYS A 44 8.02 7.00 11.13
C LYS A 44 8.19 5.88 10.10
N VAL A 45 7.46 4.77 10.22
CA VAL A 45 7.53 3.65 9.25
C VAL A 45 6.91 4.06 7.92
N PHE A 46 5.73 4.69 7.96
CA PHE A 46 5.07 5.23 6.77
C PHE A 46 5.93 6.31 6.11
N LEU A 47 6.47 7.23 6.90
CA LEU A 47 7.32 8.33 6.40
C LEU A 47 8.67 7.88 5.85
N ALA A 48 9.19 6.72 6.30
CA ALA A 48 10.42 6.16 5.75
C ALA A 48 10.19 5.58 4.34
N LEU A 49 9.08 4.87 4.12
CA LEU A 49 8.72 4.28 2.83
C LEU A 49 8.10 5.30 1.86
N ALA A 50 7.39 6.29 2.41
CA ALA A 50 6.62 7.31 1.69
C ALA A 50 6.92 8.71 2.24
N PRO A 51 8.17 9.23 2.14
CA PRO A 51 8.49 10.59 2.54
C PRO A 51 7.64 11.65 1.81
N GLU A 52 7.09 11.30 0.64
CA GLU A 52 6.14 12.10 -0.13
C GLU A 52 4.89 12.49 0.67
N LEU A 53 4.50 11.74 1.71
CA LEU A 53 3.40 12.11 2.62
C LEU A 53 3.58 13.52 3.22
N LYS A 54 4.82 13.96 3.43
CA LYS A 54 5.13 15.33 3.92
C LYS A 54 4.92 16.42 2.88
N ARG A 55 4.66 16.06 1.62
CA ARG A 55 4.59 16.94 0.45
C ARG A 55 3.32 16.70 -0.35
N GLY A 56 2.20 16.46 0.34
CA GLY A 56 0.90 16.19 -0.29
C GLY A 56 0.81 14.82 -0.98
N CYS A 57 1.65 13.86 -0.58
CA CYS A 57 1.74 12.52 -1.15
C CYS A 57 2.03 12.54 -2.67
N GLN A 58 2.97 13.37 -3.08
CA GLN A 58 3.43 13.50 -4.46
C GLN A 58 4.95 13.46 -4.53
N THR A 59 5.49 12.95 -5.63
CA THR A 59 6.92 13.13 -5.96
C THR A 59 7.20 14.62 -6.19
N ALA A 60 8.47 15.03 -6.22
CA ALA A 60 8.84 16.41 -6.53
C ALA A 60 8.43 16.84 -7.95
N SER A 61 8.17 15.87 -8.83
CA SER A 61 7.61 16.10 -10.18
C SER A 61 6.09 16.23 -10.19
N GLY A 62 5.42 16.20 -9.03
CA GLY A 62 3.97 16.32 -8.90
C GLY A 62 3.19 15.03 -9.15
N THR A 63 3.87 13.89 -9.40
CA THR A 63 3.18 12.62 -9.62
C THR A 63 2.62 12.08 -8.31
N PRO A 64 1.31 11.79 -8.22
CA PRO A 64 0.69 11.22 -7.03
C PRO A 64 1.28 9.88 -6.62
N VAL A 65 1.45 9.68 -5.32
CA VAL A 65 1.95 8.45 -4.71
C VAL A 65 0.82 7.79 -3.92
N ARG A 66 0.69 6.47 -4.03
CA ARG A 66 -0.26 5.66 -3.25
C ARG A 66 0.49 4.80 -2.24
N VAL A 67 0.01 4.74 -1.01
CA VAL A 67 0.63 3.93 0.05
C VAL A 67 0.10 2.50 -0.01
N GLN A 68 0.99 1.53 -0.15
CA GLN A 68 0.63 0.12 -0.15
C GLN A 68 0.81 -0.53 1.24
N LEU A 69 -0.17 -1.32 1.66
CA LEU A 69 -0.12 -2.12 2.89
C LEU A 69 -0.13 -3.62 2.56
N LEU A 70 0.50 -4.39 3.43
CA LEU A 70 0.53 -5.85 3.33
C LEU A 70 0.40 -6.46 4.73
N GLY A 71 -0.63 -7.29 4.94
CA GLY A 71 -0.86 -7.99 6.19
C GLY A 71 -2.08 -8.92 6.10
N GLY A 72 -2.27 -9.77 7.11
CA GLY A 72 -3.33 -10.79 7.16
C GLY A 72 -4.38 -10.58 8.26
N ASP A 73 -4.12 -9.71 9.22
CA ASP A 73 -5.07 -9.43 10.32
C ASP A 73 -6.01 -8.26 9.96
N PRO A 74 -7.34 -8.46 9.92
CA PRO A 74 -8.29 -7.41 9.53
C PRO A 74 -8.21 -6.15 10.39
N GLN A 75 -8.05 -6.29 11.71
CA GLN A 75 -8.04 -5.15 12.63
C GLN A 75 -6.76 -4.33 12.45
N CYS A 76 -5.60 -4.97 12.48
CA CYS A 76 -4.31 -4.32 12.28
C CYS A 76 -4.25 -3.65 10.91
N MET A 77 -4.75 -4.31 9.85
CA MET A 77 -4.81 -3.72 8.52
C MET A 77 -5.66 -2.45 8.50
N ALA A 78 -6.82 -2.47 9.17
CA ALA A 78 -7.72 -1.32 9.25
C ALA A 78 -7.08 -0.14 10.02
N GLU A 79 -6.48 -0.40 11.17
CA GLU A 79 -5.81 0.62 11.99
C GLU A 79 -4.64 1.27 11.24
N ASN A 80 -3.82 0.46 10.55
CA ASN A 80 -2.70 0.97 9.76
C ASN A 80 -3.15 1.73 8.51
N ALA A 81 -4.26 1.34 7.90
CA ALA A 81 -4.87 2.07 6.78
C ALA A 81 -5.45 3.42 7.20
N ALA A 82 -6.15 3.47 8.34
CA ALA A 82 -6.60 4.73 8.92
C ALA A 82 -5.42 5.66 9.20
N ARG A 83 -4.34 5.15 9.82
CA ARG A 83 -3.12 5.92 10.04
C ARG A 83 -2.47 6.45 8.76
N ALA A 84 -2.39 5.64 7.72
CA ALA A 84 -1.86 6.10 6.44
C ALA A 84 -2.70 7.25 5.86
N ALA A 85 -4.04 7.15 5.96
CA ALA A 85 -4.95 8.21 5.52
C ALA A 85 -4.81 9.49 6.38
N GLU A 86 -4.69 9.36 7.71
CA GLU A 86 -4.41 10.48 8.64
C GLU A 86 -3.10 11.20 8.30
N LEU A 87 -2.09 10.44 7.85
CA LEU A 87 -0.81 10.99 7.40
C LEU A 87 -0.86 11.63 6.00
N GLY A 88 -2.04 11.65 5.36
CA GLY A 88 -2.26 12.32 4.09
C GLY A 88 -2.17 11.41 2.86
N ALA A 89 -2.23 10.07 3.01
CA ALA A 89 -2.30 9.18 1.86
C ALA A 89 -3.64 9.37 1.11
N PRO A 90 -3.62 9.76 -0.18
CA PRO A 90 -4.83 10.04 -0.95
C PRO A 90 -5.51 8.76 -1.43
N VAL A 91 -4.80 7.63 -1.42
CA VAL A 91 -5.29 6.29 -1.76
C VAL A 91 -4.55 5.28 -0.88
N ILE A 92 -5.30 4.30 -0.36
CA ILE A 92 -4.74 3.12 0.32
C ILE A 92 -4.77 1.93 -0.64
N ASP A 93 -3.63 1.32 -0.92
CA ASP A 93 -3.52 0.12 -1.75
C ASP A 93 -3.22 -1.12 -0.90
N LEU A 94 -3.89 -2.24 -1.18
CA LEU A 94 -3.73 -3.50 -0.46
C LEU A 94 -3.00 -4.53 -1.32
N ASN A 95 -1.93 -5.12 -0.79
CA ASN A 95 -1.16 -6.14 -1.48
C ASN A 95 -1.70 -7.55 -1.19
N PHE A 96 -2.30 -8.17 -2.20
CA PHE A 96 -2.71 -9.59 -2.21
C PHE A 96 -1.94 -10.38 -3.28
N GLY A 97 -0.70 -9.99 -3.59
CA GLY A 97 0.06 -10.57 -4.70
C GLY A 97 1.49 -10.99 -4.37
N CYS A 98 2.03 -10.65 -3.20
CA CYS A 98 3.38 -11.01 -2.79
C CYS A 98 3.47 -12.50 -2.40
N PRO A 99 4.33 -13.31 -3.06
CA PRO A 99 4.50 -14.74 -2.76
C PRO A 99 5.65 -15.02 -1.77
N ALA A 100 6.25 -13.99 -1.16
CA ALA A 100 7.46 -14.15 -0.35
C ALA A 100 7.21 -15.05 0.88
N LYS A 101 8.11 -16.01 1.14
CA LYS A 101 7.95 -17.03 2.20
C LYS A 101 7.66 -16.44 3.59
N ILE A 102 8.32 -15.34 3.96
CA ILE A 102 8.12 -14.67 5.26
C ILE A 102 6.73 -14.03 5.36
N VAL A 103 6.19 -13.56 4.23
CA VAL A 103 4.86 -12.96 4.13
C VAL A 103 3.77 -14.04 4.29
N ASN A 104 3.96 -15.20 3.65
CA ASN A 104 3.01 -16.32 3.73
C ASN A 104 2.90 -16.89 5.15
N ARG A 105 4.00 -16.94 5.91
CA ARG A 105 3.99 -17.40 7.32
C ARG A 105 3.09 -16.57 8.22
N ASN A 106 2.92 -15.29 7.92
CA ASN A 106 2.03 -14.39 8.66
C ASN A 106 0.66 -14.23 7.98
N ARG A 107 0.30 -15.16 7.07
CA ARG A 107 -0.93 -15.14 6.26
C ARG A 107 -1.18 -13.80 5.54
N GLY A 108 -0.14 -13.11 5.09
CA GLY A 108 -0.26 -11.91 4.25
C GLY A 108 0.03 -12.20 2.79
N GLY A 109 -0.30 -11.28 1.88
CA GLY A 109 0.06 -11.39 0.46
C GLY A 109 -0.76 -12.43 -0.31
N ALA A 110 -0.12 -13.15 -1.24
CA ALA A 110 -0.82 -14.02 -2.19
C ALA A 110 -1.51 -15.23 -1.54
N ILE A 111 -1.03 -15.71 -0.37
CA ILE A 111 -1.66 -16.82 0.37
C ILE A 111 -3.11 -16.52 0.78
N LEU A 112 -3.49 -15.23 0.86
CA LEU A 112 -4.86 -14.81 1.15
C LEU A 112 -5.83 -15.13 0.01
N LEU A 113 -5.33 -15.41 -1.20
CA LEU A 113 -6.19 -15.76 -2.34
C LEU A 113 -6.81 -17.16 -2.20
N ASP A 114 -6.25 -18.04 -1.36
CA ASP A 114 -6.84 -19.32 -0.98
C ASP A 114 -7.97 -19.19 0.07
N ASP A 115 -8.13 -18.01 0.69
CA ASP A 115 -9.14 -17.73 1.71
C ASP A 115 -9.90 -16.43 1.38
N PRO A 116 -10.81 -16.45 0.37
CA PRO A 116 -11.57 -15.27 -0.04
C PRO A 116 -12.41 -14.64 1.09
N GLU A 117 -12.84 -15.44 2.07
CA GLU A 117 -13.58 -14.96 3.24
C GLU A 117 -12.69 -14.09 4.15
N LEU A 118 -11.46 -14.53 4.42
CA LEU A 118 -10.49 -13.69 5.12
C LEU A 118 -10.15 -12.43 4.32
N LEU A 119 -9.96 -12.54 3.01
CA LEU A 119 -9.72 -11.38 2.15
C LEU A 119 -10.90 -10.38 2.24
N HIS A 120 -12.14 -10.86 2.18
CA HIS A 120 -13.34 -10.03 2.36
C HIS A 120 -13.36 -9.33 3.72
N ARG A 121 -13.04 -10.05 4.81
CA ARG A 121 -12.95 -9.46 6.16
C ARG A 121 -11.89 -8.36 6.24
N ILE A 122 -10.71 -8.58 5.65
CA ILE A 122 -9.62 -7.58 5.62
C ILE A 122 -10.07 -6.33 4.86
N VAL A 123 -10.53 -6.49 3.61
CA VAL A 123 -10.96 -5.37 2.77
C VAL A 123 -12.12 -4.60 3.42
N GLY A 124 -13.09 -5.32 3.98
CA GLY A 124 -14.23 -4.71 4.67
C GLY A 124 -13.81 -3.93 5.92
N ALA A 125 -12.89 -4.45 6.73
CA ALA A 125 -12.36 -3.75 7.90
C ALA A 125 -11.61 -2.47 7.49
N VAL A 126 -10.71 -2.57 6.50
CA VAL A 126 -9.97 -1.42 5.95
C VAL A 126 -10.93 -0.35 5.42
N ARG A 127 -11.91 -0.74 4.61
CA ARG A 127 -12.86 0.21 4.02
C ARG A 127 -13.66 0.96 5.08
N ARG A 128 -14.05 0.31 6.19
CA ARG A 128 -14.75 0.96 7.30
C ARG A 128 -13.89 1.95 8.07
N ALA A 129 -12.59 1.67 8.20
CA ALA A 129 -11.67 2.52 8.97
C ALA A 129 -11.12 3.71 8.16
N VAL A 130 -11.02 3.59 6.84
CA VAL A 130 -10.52 4.65 5.95
C VAL A 130 -11.64 5.65 5.61
N PRO A 131 -11.39 6.99 5.65
CA PRO A 131 -12.38 8.00 5.28
C PRO A 131 -13.02 7.74 3.90
N ALA A 132 -14.33 7.97 3.77
CA ALA A 132 -15.10 7.59 2.59
C ALA A 132 -14.57 8.17 1.27
N HIS A 133 -13.96 9.35 1.30
CA HIS A 133 -13.40 10.02 0.12
C HIS A 133 -12.03 9.49 -0.30
N VAL A 134 -11.33 8.74 0.57
CA VAL A 134 -10.04 8.10 0.28
C VAL A 134 -10.32 6.72 -0.33
N PRO A 135 -9.97 6.47 -1.60
CA PRO A 135 -10.17 5.16 -2.22
C PRO A 135 -9.32 4.08 -1.56
N VAL A 136 -9.87 2.86 -1.50
CA VAL A 136 -9.15 1.65 -1.13
C VAL A 136 -9.05 0.78 -2.38
N THR A 137 -7.83 0.51 -2.83
CA THR A 137 -7.53 -0.32 -4.00
C THR A 137 -6.83 -1.61 -3.58
N ALA A 138 -6.78 -2.59 -4.48
CA ALA A 138 -6.09 -3.84 -4.24
C ALA A 138 -5.27 -4.24 -5.47
N LYS A 139 -4.05 -4.73 -5.23
CA LYS A 139 -3.19 -5.36 -6.23
C LYS A 139 -3.11 -6.86 -5.95
N MET A 140 -3.63 -7.68 -6.85
CA MET A 140 -3.77 -9.13 -6.68
C MET A 140 -3.20 -9.92 -7.86
N ARG A 141 -2.95 -11.21 -7.64
CA ARG A 141 -2.72 -12.22 -8.68
C ARG A 141 -4.05 -12.89 -9.08
N LEU A 142 -4.02 -13.74 -10.09
CA LEU A 142 -5.20 -14.52 -10.52
C LEU A 142 -5.59 -15.63 -9.55
N GLY A 143 -4.66 -16.05 -8.69
CA GLY A 143 -4.83 -17.11 -7.69
C GLY A 143 -3.51 -17.35 -6.97
N TYR A 144 -3.52 -18.26 -6.00
CA TYR A 144 -2.33 -18.79 -5.35
C TYR A 144 -1.85 -20.07 -6.05
#